data_AF-A0A7X0TYM5-F1
#
_entry.id   AF-A0A7X0TYM5-F1
#
_cell.length_a   1.000
_cell.length_b   1.000
_cell.length_c   1.000
_cell.angle_alpha   90.00
_cell.angle_beta   90.00
_cell.angle_gamma   90.00
#
_symmetry.space_group_name_H-M   'P 1'
#
loop_
_entity.id
_entity.type
_entity.pdbx_description
1 polymer ?
#
loop_
_entity_poly.entity_id
_entity_poly.type
_entity_poly.pdbx_seq_one_letter_code
_entity_poly.pdbx_strand_id
1 'polypeptide(L)'
;MPSTPRPDDRVASAFRFATELVAWVATPWALAAYSVPLAVLSVIVLIGLPTVFSTPGDKRNVIVAVPGVVTILLVGLHVVAAVAAAWVAWHAFAAALVSVLAVVTVVMELPRWRWLLSR
;
A
#
# COMPACT_ATOMS: atom_id res chain seq x y z
N MET A 1 28.05 1.22 10.93
CA MET A 1 27.41 2.55 10.90
C MET A 1 26.34 2.59 11.98
N PRO A 2 26.17 3.69 12.74
CA PRO A 2 25.09 3.79 13.70
C PRO A 2 23.77 3.66 12.94
N SER A 3 22.95 2.66 13.28
CA SER A 3 21.67 2.47 12.64
C SER A 3 20.76 3.65 12.97
N THR A 4 20.45 4.51 11.99
CA THR A 4 19.46 5.57 12.18
C THR A 4 18.16 4.95 12.71
N PRO A 5 17.63 5.43 13.85
CA PRO A 5 16.40 4.90 14.41
C PRO A 5 15.27 4.98 13.38
N ARG A 6 14.39 3.98 13.40
CA ARG A 6 13.18 4.01 12.58
C ARG A 6 12.32 5.23 13.02
N PRO A 7 11.83 6.06 12.08
CA PRO A 7 10.90 7.15 12.40
C PRO A 7 9.60 6.64 13.05
N ASP A 8 8.97 7.45 13.91
CA ASP A 8 7.60 7.20 14.34
C ASP A 8 6.66 7.39 13.14
N ASP A 9 5.90 6.35 12.82
CA ASP A 9 5.06 6.26 11.64
C ASP A 9 3.60 5.88 11.96
N ARG A 10 3.14 6.00 13.22
CA ARG A 10 1.78 5.57 13.61
C ARG A 10 0.69 6.21 12.76
N VAL A 11 0.78 7.53 12.57
CA VAL A 11 -0.19 8.29 11.75
C VAL A 11 -0.06 7.91 10.28
N ALA A 12 1.17 7.86 9.76
CA ALA A 12 1.42 7.44 8.37
C ALA A 12 0.88 6.03 8.09
N SER A 13 1.07 5.11 9.04
CA SER A 13 0.58 3.74 8.99
C SER A 13 -0.95 3.66 8.96
N ALA A 14 -1.66 4.54 9.68
CA ALA A 14 -3.12 4.62 9.62
C ALA A 14 -3.60 5.05 8.22
N PHE A 15 -2.99 6.08 7.64
CA PHE A 15 -3.31 6.52 6.27
C PHE A 15 -2.94 5.47 5.23
N ARG A 16 -1.79 4.82 5.36
CA ARG A 16 -1.38 3.71 4.50
C ARG A 16 -2.37 2.55 4.59
N PHE A 17 -2.78 2.16 5.80
CA PHE A 17 -3.76 1.09 5.98
C PHE A 17 -5.13 1.46 5.40
N ALA A 18 -5.58 2.71 5.53
CA ALA A 18 -6.80 3.17 4.88
C ALA A 18 -6.70 3.05 3.35
N THR A 19 -5.56 3.41 2.76
CA THR A 19 -5.29 3.24 1.32
C THR A 19 -5.24 1.76 0.91
N GLU A 20 -4.62 0.89 1.72
CA GLU A 20 -4.61 -0.55 1.50
C GLU A 20 -6.02 -1.13 1.50
N LEU A 21 -6.85 -0.75 2.48
CA LEU A 21 -8.24 -1.17 2.56
C LEU A 21 -9.04 -0.71 1.34
N VAL A 22 -8.86 0.53 0.88
CA VAL A 22 -9.49 1.01 -0.36
C VAL A 22 -9.05 0.15 -1.54
N ALA A 23 -7.77 -0.17 -1.69
CA ALA A 23 -7.29 -1.03 -2.77
C ALA A 23 -7.94 -2.43 -2.70
N TRP A 24 -8.04 -3.02 -1.51
CA TRP A 24 -8.63 -4.36 -1.32
C TRP A 24 -10.12 -4.41 -1.63
N VAL A 25 -10.83 -3.29 -1.48
CA VAL A 25 -12.26 -3.20 -1.81
C VAL A 25 -12.44 -2.82 -3.28
N ALA A 26 -11.87 -1.71 -3.73
CA ALA A 26 -12.12 -1.16 -5.06
C ALA A 26 -11.60 -2.08 -6.18
N THR A 27 -10.42 -2.70 -6.01
CA THR A 27 -9.80 -3.53 -7.05
C THR A 27 -10.64 -4.74 -7.45
N PRO A 28 -11.13 -5.60 -6.54
CA PRO A 28 -11.99 -6.71 -6.93
C PRO A 28 -13.32 -6.24 -7.53
N TRP A 29 -13.91 -5.14 -7.08
CA TRP A 29 -15.12 -4.59 -7.71
C TRP A 29 -14.87 -4.13 -9.14
N ALA A 30 -13.74 -3.46 -9.38
CA ALA A 30 -13.32 -3.05 -10.73
C ALA A 30 -13.08 -4.26 -11.64
N LEU A 31 -12.56 -5.37 -11.10
CA LEU A 31 -12.22 -6.57 -11.86
C LEU A 31 -13.37 -7.58 -12.00
N ALA A 32 -14.36 -7.56 -11.10
CA ALA A 32 -15.48 -8.50 -11.07
C ALA A 32 -16.34 -8.44 -12.35
N ALA A 33 -16.42 -7.27 -12.98
CA ALA A 33 -17.10 -7.10 -14.27
C ALA A 33 -16.41 -7.85 -15.42
N TYR A 34 -15.12 -8.17 -15.29
CA TYR A 34 -14.33 -8.86 -16.31
C TYR A 34 -14.15 -10.35 -16.00
N SER A 35 -13.85 -10.70 -14.74
CA SER A 35 -13.58 -12.07 -14.33
C SER A 35 -13.60 -12.24 -12.81
N VAL A 36 -14.46 -13.12 -12.30
CA VAL A 36 -14.53 -13.45 -10.87
C VAL A 36 -13.20 -14.04 -10.35
N PRO A 37 -12.54 -15.00 -11.04
CA PRO A 37 -11.21 -15.44 -10.65
C PRO A 37 -10.18 -14.30 -10.53
N LEU A 38 -10.23 -13.33 -11.43
CA LEU A 38 -9.32 -12.18 -11.40
C LEU A 38 -9.59 -11.27 -10.20
N ALA A 39 -10.87 -11.04 -9.86
CA ALA A 39 -11.25 -10.33 -8.65
C ALA A 39 -10.71 -11.03 -7.38
N VAL A 40 -10.89 -12.35 -7.26
CA VAL A 40 -10.36 -13.13 -6.14
C VAL A 40 -8.83 -13.06 -6.09
N LEU A 41 -8.16 -13.26 -7.22
CA LEU A 41 -6.71 -13.20 -7.31
C LEU A 41 -6.17 -11.83 -6.89
N SER A 42 -6.85 -10.74 -7.25
CA SER A 42 -6.42 -9.39 -6.86
C SER A 42 -6.35 -9.20 -5.35
N VAL A 43 -7.33 -9.73 -4.61
CA VAL A 43 -7.35 -9.66 -3.14
C VAL A 43 -6.22 -10.51 -2.55
N ILE A 44 -6.02 -11.73 -3.07
CA ILE A 44 -4.93 -12.62 -2.64
C ILE A 44 -3.57 -11.93 -2.82
N VAL A 45 -3.34 -11.30 -3.98
CA VAL A 45 -2.07 -10.64 -4.29
C VAL A 45 -1.88 -9.39 -3.44
N LEU A 46 -2.88 -8.50 -3.36
CA LEU A 46 -2.76 -7.24 -2.63
C LEU A 46 -2.58 -7.46 -1.12
N ILE A 47 -3.25 -8.45 -0.53
CA ILE A 47 -3.05 -8.79 0.88
C ILE A 47 -1.76 -9.60 1.08
N GLY A 48 -1.53 -10.59 0.22
CA GLY A 48 -0.46 -11.57 0.38
C GLY A 48 0.93 -10.95 0.24
N LEU A 49 1.16 -10.11 -0.77
CA LEU A 49 2.48 -9.51 -1.01
C LEU A 49 3.03 -8.75 0.21
N PRO A 50 2.34 -7.75 0.79
CA PRO A 50 2.84 -7.02 1.97
C PRO A 50 2.81 -7.84 3.26
N THR A 51 2.09 -8.97 3.28
CA THR A 51 2.09 -9.91 4.41
C THR A 51 3.35 -10.77 4.41
N VAL A 52 3.78 -11.23 3.24
CA VAL A 52 4.95 -12.12 3.07
C VAL A 52 6.26 -11.34 3.04
N PHE A 53 6.29 -10.20 2.35
CA PHE A 53 7.50 -9.42 2.12
C PHE A 53 7.57 -8.19 3.04
N SER A 54 8.70 -8.03 3.73
CA SER A 54 8.98 -6.81 4.50
C SER A 54 10.47 -6.59 4.71
N THR A 55 10.87 -5.32 4.83
CA THR A 55 12.27 -4.96 5.12
C THR A 55 12.61 -5.22 6.60
N PRO A 56 13.78 -5.80 6.92
CA PRO A 56 14.20 -6.00 8.30
C PRO A 56 14.19 -4.70 9.12
N GLY A 57 13.58 -4.73 10.31
CA GLY A 57 13.40 -3.57 11.19
C GLY A 57 12.17 -2.71 10.86
N ASP A 58 11.51 -2.94 9.72
CA ASP A 58 10.26 -2.26 9.33
C ASP A 58 8.99 -2.96 9.84
N LYS A 59 9.07 -4.24 10.19
CA LYS A 59 8.01 -4.94 10.93
C LYS A 59 8.64 -5.82 12.00
N ARG A 60 7.87 -6.10 13.05
CA ARG A 60 8.32 -6.97 14.15
C ARG A 60 8.60 -8.39 13.67
N ASN A 61 7.77 -8.89 12.78
CA ASN A 61 7.89 -10.21 12.17
C ASN A 61 8.15 -10.05 10.67
N VAL A 62 9.16 -10.73 10.17
CA VAL A 62 9.54 -10.75 8.75
C VAL A 62 9.50 -12.21 8.29
N ILE A 63 8.65 -12.52 7.32
CA ILE A 63 8.58 -13.87 6.73
C ILE A 63 9.65 -13.99 5.65
N VAL A 64 9.61 -13.11 4.64
CA VAL A 64 10.65 -12.98 3.62
C VAL A 64 11.23 -11.58 3.64
N ALA A 65 12.53 -11.49 3.92
CA ALA A 65 13.26 -10.23 3.96
C ALA A 65 13.48 -9.68 2.56
N VAL A 66 13.17 -8.40 2.36
CA VAL A 66 13.39 -7.69 1.09
C VAL A 66 14.03 -6.31 1.32
N PRO A 67 14.80 -5.78 0.33
CA PRO A 67 15.37 -4.44 0.42
C PRO A 67 14.30 -3.36 0.62
N GLY A 68 14.68 -2.21 1.22
CA GLY A 68 13.75 -1.12 1.50
C GLY A 68 12.95 -0.63 0.29
N VAL A 69 13.58 -0.62 -0.89
CA VAL A 69 12.93 -0.27 -2.15
C VAL A 69 11.73 -1.16 -2.47
N VAL A 70 11.77 -2.46 -2.16
CA VAL A 70 10.64 -3.37 -2.41
C VAL A 70 9.46 -3.00 -1.52
N THR A 71 9.70 -2.66 -0.26
CA THR A 71 8.64 -2.18 0.64
C THR A 71 8.01 -0.88 0.12
N ILE A 72 8.80 0.04 -0.43
CA ILE A 72 8.28 1.28 -1.06
C ILE A 72 7.40 0.94 -2.27
N LEU A 73 7.84 0.02 -3.13
CA LEU A 73 7.08 -0.42 -4.30
C LEU A 73 5.75 -1.08 -3.91
N LEU A 74 5.71 -1.85 -2.81
CA LEU A 74 4.48 -2.46 -2.31
C LEU A 74 3.46 -1.41 -1.80
N VAL A 75 3.93 -0.34 -1.17
CA VAL A 75 3.07 0.80 -0.81
C VAL A 75 2.58 1.50 -2.08
N GLY A 76 3.48 1.74 -3.04
CA GLY A 76 3.14 2.34 -4.34
C GLY A 76 2.09 1.52 -5.11
N LEU A 77 2.21 0.20 -5.10
CA LEU A 77 1.22 -0.72 -5.69
C LEU A 77 -0.17 -0.48 -5.11
N HIS A 78 -0.30 -0.39 -3.79
CA HIS A 78 -1.60 -0.15 -3.14
C HIS A 78 -2.14 1.24 -3.44
N VAL A 79 -1.29 2.26 -3.45
CA VAL A 79 -1.68 3.63 -3.82
C VAL A 79 -2.25 3.67 -5.25
N VAL A 80 -1.52 3.09 -6.21
CA VAL A 80 -1.96 3.07 -7.61
C VAL A 80 -3.23 2.23 -7.78
N ALA A 81 -3.29 1.04 -7.17
CA ALA A 81 -4.46 0.18 -7.23
C ALA A 81 -5.70 0.85 -6.63
N ALA A 82 -5.58 1.48 -5.46
CA ALA A 82 -6.67 2.20 -4.82
C ALA A 82 -7.22 3.31 -5.72
N VAL A 83 -6.36 4.17 -6.26
CA VAL A 83 -6.78 5.30 -7.10
C VAL A 83 -7.39 4.80 -8.41
N ALA A 84 -6.67 3.95 -9.15
CA ALA A 84 -7.14 3.47 -10.45
C ALA A 84 -8.46 2.69 -10.33
N ALA A 85 -8.56 1.77 -9.37
CA ALA A 85 -9.77 0.99 -9.18
C ALA A 85 -10.94 1.83 -8.67
N ALA A 86 -10.71 2.82 -7.80
CA ALA A 86 -11.78 3.71 -7.34
C ALA A 86 -12.38 4.53 -8.49
N TRP A 87 -11.55 5.03 -9.41
CA TRP A 87 -12.04 5.74 -10.61
C TRP A 87 -12.82 4.84 -11.58
N VAL A 88 -12.56 3.53 -11.58
CA VAL A 88 -13.29 2.56 -12.41
C VAL A 88 -14.58 2.09 -11.74
N ALA A 89 -14.53 1.79 -10.44
CA ALA A 89 -15.61 1.09 -9.74
C ALA A 89 -16.58 2.02 -9.01
N TRP A 90 -16.17 3.23 -8.63
CA TRP A 90 -16.95 4.11 -7.76
C TRP A 90 -17.32 5.43 -8.42
N HIS A 91 -18.24 6.15 -7.79
CA HIS A 91 -18.62 7.50 -8.21
C HIS A 91 -17.42 8.46 -8.13
N ALA A 92 -17.33 9.41 -9.08
CA ALA A 92 -16.20 10.34 -9.22
C ALA A 92 -15.85 11.10 -7.92
N PHE A 93 -16.87 11.48 -7.13
CA PHE A 93 -16.65 12.13 -5.83
C PHE A 93 -15.89 11.24 -4.84
N ALA A 94 -16.23 9.96 -4.74
CA ALA A 94 -15.53 9.01 -3.89
C ALA A 94 -14.09 8.77 -4.40
N ALA A 95 -13.92 8.62 -5.72
CA ALA A 95 -12.60 8.45 -6.33
C ALA A 95 -11.69 9.68 -6.12
N ALA A 96 -12.25 10.89 -6.14
CA ALA A 96 -11.53 12.12 -5.80
C ALA A 96 -11.05 12.11 -4.34
N LEU A 97 -11.90 11.71 -3.39
CA LEU A 97 -11.50 11.57 -1.99
C LEU A 97 -10.40 10.52 -1.79
N VAL A 98 -10.47 9.39 -2.52
CA VAL A 98 -9.40 8.38 -2.53
C VAL A 98 -8.09 8.95 -3.09
N SER A 99 -8.16 9.80 -4.11
CA SER A 99 -6.99 10.45 -4.69
C SER A 99 -6.34 11.41 -3.68
N VAL A 100 -7.13 12.16 -2.91
CA VAL A 100 -6.63 12.98 -1.80
C VAL A 100 -5.99 12.12 -0.72
N LEU A 101 -6.66 11.03 -0.32
CA LEU A 101 -6.12 10.07 0.64
C LEU A 101 -4.75 9.52 0.19
N ALA A 102 -4.64 9.12 -1.09
CA ALA A 102 -3.40 8.64 -1.68
C ALA A 102 -2.26 9.67 -1.60
N VAL A 103 -2.54 10.94 -1.92
CA VAL A 103 -1.54 12.01 -1.80
C VAL A 103 -1.09 12.18 -0.34
N VAL A 104 -2.04 12.20 0.61
CA VAL A 104 -1.73 12.30 2.04
C VAL A 104 -0.88 11.11 2.50
N THR A 105 -1.24 9.87 2.09
CA THR A 105 -0.45 8.68 2.39
C THR A 105 0.99 8.82 1.90
N VAL A 106 1.20 9.21 0.64
CA VAL A 106 2.55 9.37 0.07
C VAL A 106 3.36 10.41 0.84
N VAL A 107 2.78 11.58 1.13
CA VAL A 107 3.45 12.64 1.88
C VAL A 107 3.86 12.18 3.28
N MET A 108 2.96 11.48 3.99
CA MET A 108 3.22 10.98 5.34
C MET A 108 4.26 9.85 5.36
N GLU A 109 4.38 9.08 4.28
CA GLU A 109 5.33 7.98 4.15
C GLU A 109 6.75 8.44 3.75
N LEU A 110 6.93 9.67 3.25
CA LEU A 110 8.24 10.18 2.81
C LEU A 110 9.39 10.01 3.83
N PRO A 111 9.22 10.30 5.13
CA PRO A 111 10.29 10.10 6.11
C PRO A 111 10.69 8.62 6.24
N ARG A 112 9.70 7.72 6.24
CA ARG A 112 9.92 6.27 6.27
C ARG A 112 10.59 5.79 4.98
N TRP A 113 10.20 6.31 3.81
CA TRP A 113 10.82 5.96 2.54
C TRP A 113 12.29 6.38 2.48
N ARG A 114 12.63 7.59 2.96
CA ARG A 114 14.03 8.03 3.07
C ARG A 114 14.85 7.11 3.96
N TRP A 115 14.27 6.66 5.08
CA TRP A 115 14.92 5.68 5.95
C TRP A 115 15.06 4.30 5.27
N LEU A 116 14.02 3.81 4.59
CA LEU A 116 14.05 2.54 3.84
C LEU A 116 15.08 2.55 2.71
N LEU A 117 15.27 3.67 2.01
CA LEU A 117 16.30 3.80 0.96
C LEU A 117 17.74 3.69 1.51
N SER A 118 17.92 3.86 2.82
CA SER A 118 19.20 3.64 3.50
C SER A 118 19.37 2.21 4.06
N ARG A 119 18.44 1.29 3.76
CA ARG A 119 18.38 -0.10 4.24
C ARG A 119 18.35 -1.10 3.09
#